data_AF-A0A9E7HNI4-F1
#
_entry.id   AF-A0A9E7HNI4-F1
#
_cell.length_a   1.000
_cell.length_b   1.000
_cell.length_c   1.000
_cell.angle_alpha   90.00
_cell.angle_beta   90.00
_cell.angle_gamma   90.00
#
_symmetry.space_group_name_H-M   'P 1'
#
loop_
_entity.id
_entity.type
_entity.pdbx_description
1 polymer ?
#
loop_
_entity_poly.entity_id
_entity_poly.type
_entity_poly.pdbx_seq_one_letter_code
_entity_poly.pdbx_strand_id
1 'polypeptide(L)'
;MASIPSVSFASPCRQATERRPTLAVTGASFALGGFRAGVPRLSSRMVVRCVAAASYVPPTISETKFNFLKSYKRPIPSIYNTVLQELLVQQHLMRYKRTYRYDAVFALGFVTVYEQLMEGYPDSEDRDAIFNAYIQALKEDPDQYRSDARKLEEWARAQTDASLVEFSSREGEIEGTLKDISERVEGKGSFSYSRFFAIGLFRLLELANATEPAALEKLCAALKINKRSVDRDLDVYRNILSKLVQAKELLKEYVDREKKKREERMESQNANETVTKAGVYQLIDEGLKQPCYLCHSLDNATTKKESTQLSPHQ
;
A
#
# COMPACT_ATOMS: atom_id res chain seq x y z
N MET A 1 16.04 18.61 8.38
CA MET A 1 15.68 18.44 9.80
C MET A 1 14.53 19.37 10.10
N ALA A 2 13.32 18.83 10.25
CA ALA A 2 12.17 19.55 10.80
C ALA A 2 11.34 18.53 11.56
N SER A 3 11.44 18.62 12.89
CA SER A 3 10.81 17.78 13.89
C SER A 3 9.35 18.22 14.09
N ILE A 4 8.41 17.27 14.01
CA ILE A 4 7.00 17.51 14.31
C ILE A 4 6.76 17.23 15.80
N PRO A 5 6.10 18.13 16.56
CA PRO A 5 5.94 17.98 18.00
C PRO A 5 4.83 16.97 18.34
N SER A 6 5.15 16.09 19.29
CA SER A 6 4.23 15.14 19.92
C SER A 6 3.23 15.88 20.82
N VAL A 7 1.93 15.66 20.62
CA VAL A 7 0.88 16.16 21.51
C VAL A 7 0.12 15.00 22.16
N SER A 8 0.07 15.05 23.50
CA SER A 8 -0.63 14.14 24.42
C SER A 8 -1.89 14.82 24.94
N PHE A 9 -3.05 14.14 24.92
CA PHE A 9 -4.19 14.52 25.78
C PHE A 9 -5.07 13.32 26.16
N ALA A 10 -5.65 13.41 27.36
CA ALA A 10 -6.27 12.34 28.14
C ALA A 10 -7.79 12.19 27.90
N SER A 11 -8.31 10.97 28.10
CA SER A 11 -9.72 10.60 27.90
C SER A 11 -10.39 10.13 29.19
N PRO A 12 -11.65 10.54 29.48
CA PRO A 12 -12.51 9.85 30.43
C PRO A 12 -13.50 8.92 29.71
N CYS A 13 -13.54 7.68 30.19
CA CYS A 13 -14.37 6.58 29.70
C CYS A 13 -15.80 6.67 30.25
N ARG A 14 -16.83 6.43 29.41
CA ARG A 14 -18.18 6.02 29.87
C ARG A 14 -18.78 4.97 28.93
N GLN A 15 -19.10 3.82 29.51
CA GLN A 15 -19.78 2.67 28.91
C GLN A 15 -21.27 2.92 28.71
N ALA A 16 -21.85 2.34 27.66
CA ALA A 16 -23.28 2.22 27.45
C ALA A 16 -23.63 0.78 27.01
N THR A 17 -24.69 0.25 27.61
CA THR A 17 -25.17 -1.13 27.57
C THR A 17 -26.18 -1.38 26.43
N GLU A 18 -26.09 -2.56 25.81
CA GLU A 18 -26.98 -3.07 24.75
C GLU A 18 -28.39 -3.42 25.24
N ARG A 19 -29.39 -3.25 24.36
CA ARG A 19 -30.57 -4.13 24.31
C ARG A 19 -31.04 -4.36 22.86
N ARG A 20 -31.37 -5.63 22.57
CA ARG A 20 -31.80 -6.24 21.30
C ARG A 20 -33.31 -6.51 21.35
N PRO A 21 -34.09 -6.40 20.25
CA PRO A 21 -35.49 -6.85 20.23
C PRO A 21 -35.69 -8.17 19.44
N THR A 22 -36.67 -8.95 19.89
CA THR A 22 -37.11 -10.25 19.35
C THR A 22 -38.38 -10.07 18.51
N LEU A 23 -38.46 -10.78 17.38
CA LEU A 23 -39.61 -10.89 16.47
C LEU A 23 -40.73 -11.77 17.04
N ALA A 24 -41.99 -11.43 16.73
CA ALA A 24 -43.14 -12.32 16.84
C ALA A 24 -43.84 -12.42 15.48
N VAL A 25 -44.03 -13.66 15.01
CA VAL A 25 -44.83 -14.05 13.85
C VAL A 25 -46.18 -14.52 14.37
N THR A 26 -47.28 -14.09 13.75
CA THR A 26 -48.58 -14.76 13.88
C THR A 26 -49.12 -15.04 12.48
N GLY A 27 -49.41 -16.33 12.25
CA GLY A 27 -50.07 -16.82 11.05
C GLY A 27 -51.59 -16.79 11.21
N ALA A 28 -52.28 -16.69 10.07
CA ALA A 28 -53.71 -16.95 9.97
C ALA A 28 -53.95 -17.83 8.74
N SER A 29 -54.71 -18.90 8.93
CA SER A 29 -55.08 -19.88 7.92
C SER A 29 -56.60 -19.90 7.71
N PHE A 30 -56.95 -20.39 6.51
CA PHE A 30 -58.20 -21.02 6.07
C PHE A 30 -59.35 -20.14 5.53
N ALA A 31 -59.66 -20.38 4.25
CA ALA A 31 -60.97 -20.94 3.86
C ALA A 31 -60.89 -21.58 2.46
N LEU A 32 -61.38 -22.82 2.35
CA LEU A 32 -61.60 -23.56 1.10
C LEU A 32 -62.92 -23.13 0.45
N GLY A 33 -62.91 -22.93 -0.86
CA GLY A 33 -64.12 -22.83 -1.69
C GLY A 33 -63.87 -23.53 -3.03
N GLY A 34 -64.51 -24.68 -3.23
CA GLY A 34 -64.37 -25.49 -4.43
C GLY A 34 -65.28 -25.01 -5.55
N PHE A 35 -64.73 -24.89 -6.76
CA PHE A 35 -65.48 -24.91 -8.02
C PHE A 35 -64.73 -25.79 -9.03
N ARG A 36 -65.46 -26.77 -9.58
CA ARG A 36 -65.05 -27.62 -10.70
C ARG A 36 -65.16 -26.81 -11.99
N ALA A 37 -64.07 -26.71 -12.76
CA ALA A 37 -64.11 -26.32 -14.16
C ALA A 37 -63.02 -27.08 -14.94
N GLY A 38 -63.39 -27.53 -16.14
CA GLY A 38 -62.72 -28.56 -16.92
C GLY A 38 -61.32 -28.22 -17.42
N VAL A 39 -60.61 -29.28 -17.83
CA VAL A 39 -59.28 -29.27 -18.41
C VAL A 39 -59.36 -28.90 -19.89
N PRO A 40 -58.69 -27.83 -20.36
CA PRO A 40 -58.22 -27.78 -21.73
C PRO A 40 -56.76 -28.22 -21.77
N ARG A 41 -56.49 -29.30 -22.52
CA ARG A 41 -55.14 -29.57 -23.02
C ARG A 41 -54.77 -28.47 -24.02
N LEU A 42 -54.01 -27.48 -23.58
CA LEU A 42 -53.24 -26.62 -24.48
C LEU A 42 -51.76 -26.93 -24.31
N SER A 43 -51.18 -27.58 -25.32
CA SER A 43 -49.74 -27.71 -25.49
C SER A 43 -49.16 -26.32 -25.73
N SER A 44 -48.67 -25.68 -24.66
CA SER A 44 -47.78 -24.54 -24.76
C SER A 44 -46.49 -24.91 -24.07
N ARG A 45 -45.47 -25.25 -24.88
CA ARG A 45 -44.08 -25.29 -24.41
C ARG A 45 -43.68 -23.85 -24.12
N MET A 46 -44.11 -23.35 -22.97
CA MET A 46 -43.58 -22.11 -22.42
C MET A 46 -42.15 -22.43 -22.00
N VAL A 47 -41.20 -22.17 -22.90
CA VAL A 47 -39.80 -22.12 -22.53
C VAL A 47 -39.68 -20.94 -21.57
N VAL A 48 -39.70 -21.23 -20.28
CA VAL A 48 -39.30 -20.27 -19.25
C VAL A 48 -37.82 -20.01 -19.50
N ARG A 49 -37.53 -19.04 -20.37
CA ARG A 49 -36.23 -18.40 -20.41
C ARG A 49 -36.14 -17.64 -19.09
N CYS A 50 -35.63 -18.32 -18.06
CA CYS A 50 -34.98 -17.64 -16.97
C CYS A 50 -33.84 -16.83 -17.61
N VAL A 51 -34.11 -15.58 -17.94
CA VAL A 51 -33.05 -14.60 -18.09
C VAL A 51 -32.48 -14.50 -16.68
N ALA A 52 -31.45 -15.30 -16.41
CA ALA A 52 -30.62 -15.04 -15.26
C ALA A 52 -30.13 -13.61 -15.44
N ALA A 53 -30.73 -12.67 -14.72
CA ALA A 53 -30.14 -11.36 -14.54
C ALA A 53 -28.71 -11.65 -14.16
N ALA A 54 -27.74 -11.22 -14.98
CA ALA A 54 -26.34 -11.51 -14.77
C ALA A 54 -26.00 -11.03 -13.35
N SER A 55 -25.99 -11.96 -12.40
CA SER A 55 -25.71 -11.65 -11.02
C SER A 55 -24.25 -11.25 -11.02
N TYR A 56 -23.98 -9.96 -10.87
CA TYR A 56 -22.62 -9.47 -10.70
C TYR A 56 -22.03 -10.19 -9.49
N VAL A 57 -21.18 -11.18 -9.73
CA VAL A 57 -20.42 -11.85 -8.69
C VAL A 57 -19.20 -10.96 -8.43
N PRO A 58 -19.10 -10.31 -7.27
CA PRO A 58 -17.91 -9.53 -6.95
C PRO A 58 -16.69 -10.45 -6.94
N PRO A 59 -15.51 -9.96 -7.38
CA PRO A 59 -14.29 -10.75 -7.33
C PRO A 59 -13.93 -11.12 -5.89
N THR A 60 -13.16 -12.18 -5.72
CA THR A 60 -12.68 -12.59 -4.40
C THR A 60 -11.44 -11.81 -3.98
N ILE A 61 -11.14 -11.78 -2.68
CA ILE A 61 -9.89 -11.21 -2.17
C ILE A 61 -8.67 -11.85 -2.84
N SER A 62 -8.69 -13.17 -3.02
CA SER A 62 -7.62 -13.92 -3.68
C SER A 62 -7.42 -13.48 -5.12
N GLU A 63 -8.51 -13.21 -5.85
CA GLU A 63 -8.45 -12.70 -7.22
C GLU A 63 -7.85 -11.29 -7.28
N THR A 64 -8.24 -10.38 -6.37
CA THR A 64 -7.63 -9.05 -6.27
C THR A 64 -6.13 -9.13 -5.94
N LYS A 65 -5.73 -9.98 -4.98
CA LYS A 65 -4.31 -10.19 -4.65
C LYS A 65 -3.53 -10.76 -5.84
N PHE A 66 -4.12 -11.71 -6.56
CA PHE A 66 -3.53 -12.26 -7.77
C PHE A 66 -3.37 -11.20 -8.85
N ASN A 67 -4.38 -10.35 -9.08
CA ASN A 67 -4.31 -9.25 -10.04
C ASN A 67 -3.20 -8.26 -9.69
N PHE A 68 -3.01 -7.94 -8.41
CA PHE A 68 -1.89 -7.10 -7.96
C PHE A 68 -0.53 -7.71 -8.30
N LEU A 69 -0.30 -8.99 -7.97
CA LEU A 69 0.96 -9.69 -8.26
C LEU A 69 1.18 -9.93 -9.76
N LYS A 70 0.09 -10.02 -10.54
CA LYS A 70 0.15 -10.11 -12.00
C LYS A 70 0.60 -8.78 -12.62
N SER A 71 0.11 -7.66 -12.10
CA SER A 71 0.46 -6.32 -12.55
C SER A 71 1.84 -5.88 -12.09
N TYR A 72 2.24 -6.22 -10.85
CA TYR A 72 3.55 -5.89 -10.29
C TYR A 72 4.35 -7.17 -9.94
N LYS A 73 5.33 -7.49 -10.78
CA LYS A 73 6.09 -8.76 -10.70
C LYS A 73 7.40 -8.67 -9.92
N ARG A 74 7.85 -7.46 -9.57
CA ARG A 74 9.12 -7.24 -8.87
C ARG A 74 8.96 -7.56 -7.37
N PRO A 75 10.02 -8.01 -6.69
CA PRO A 75 9.94 -8.28 -5.27
C PRO A 75 9.75 -6.97 -4.49
N ILE A 76 8.78 -6.96 -3.57
CA ILE A 76 8.55 -5.86 -2.62
C ILE A 76 9.18 -6.25 -1.28
N PRO A 77 10.01 -5.39 -0.65
CA PRO A 77 10.54 -5.67 0.67
C PRO A 77 9.42 -5.99 1.68
N SER A 78 9.62 -7.02 2.50
CA SER A 78 8.58 -7.60 3.35
C SER A 78 7.90 -6.59 4.27
N ILE A 79 8.64 -5.60 4.77
CA ILE A 79 8.13 -4.52 5.63
C ILE A 79 6.99 -3.73 4.97
N TYR A 80 7.08 -3.47 3.66
CA TYR A 80 6.03 -2.78 2.91
C TYR A 80 4.97 -3.77 2.45
N ASN A 81 5.38 -4.95 1.95
CA ASN A 81 4.47 -5.92 1.36
C ASN A 81 3.39 -6.38 2.34
N THR A 82 3.74 -6.67 3.60
CA THR A 82 2.74 -7.09 4.61
C THR A 82 1.62 -6.07 4.75
N VAL A 83 1.97 -4.80 4.88
CA VAL A 83 1.02 -3.71 5.09
C VAL A 83 0.24 -3.40 3.82
N LEU A 84 0.90 -3.41 2.65
CA LEU A 84 0.23 -3.24 1.36
C LEU A 84 -0.82 -4.33 1.12
N GLN A 85 -0.52 -5.58 1.44
CA GLN A 85 -1.48 -6.68 1.28
C GLN A 85 -2.65 -6.57 2.26
N GLU A 86 -2.42 -6.16 3.51
CA GLU A 86 -3.49 -5.89 4.47
C GLU A 86 -4.37 -4.72 4.00
N LEU A 87 -3.75 -3.63 3.52
CA LEU A 87 -4.45 -2.48 2.98
C LEU A 87 -5.32 -2.90 1.78
N LEU A 88 -4.78 -3.71 0.87
CA LEU A 88 -5.48 -4.22 -0.31
C LEU A 88 -6.72 -5.04 0.06
N VAL A 89 -6.62 -5.87 1.09
CA VAL A 89 -7.77 -6.63 1.62
C VAL A 89 -8.83 -5.69 2.19
N GLN A 90 -8.42 -4.71 2.99
CA GLN A 90 -9.35 -3.74 3.60
C GLN A 90 -10.09 -2.93 2.53
N GLN A 91 -9.37 -2.43 1.52
CA GLN A 91 -9.99 -1.68 0.43
C GLN A 91 -10.85 -2.57 -0.46
N HIS A 92 -10.46 -3.82 -0.73
CA HIS A 92 -11.29 -4.78 -1.45
C HIS A 92 -12.65 -4.97 -0.76
N LEU A 93 -12.64 -5.24 0.55
CA LEU A 93 -13.85 -5.45 1.34
C LEU A 93 -14.77 -4.21 1.35
N MET A 94 -14.19 -3.03 1.13
CA MET A 94 -14.91 -1.76 1.07
C MET A 94 -15.44 -1.49 -0.35
N ARG A 95 -14.60 -1.66 -1.37
CA ARG A 95 -14.88 -1.42 -2.80
C ARG A 95 -16.04 -2.24 -3.35
N TYR A 96 -16.19 -3.47 -2.86
CA TYR A 96 -17.24 -4.39 -3.31
C TYR A 96 -18.45 -4.43 -2.38
N LYS A 97 -18.55 -3.51 -1.41
CA LYS A 97 -19.81 -3.30 -0.66
C LYS A 97 -20.88 -2.82 -1.62
N ARG A 98 -22.12 -3.27 -1.40
CA ARG A 98 -23.28 -2.87 -2.20
C ARG A 98 -23.58 -1.36 -2.12
N THR A 99 -23.14 -0.71 -1.05
CA THR A 99 -23.30 0.72 -0.77
C THR A 99 -22.09 1.54 -1.20
N TYR A 100 -21.05 0.92 -1.78
CA TYR A 100 -19.85 1.63 -2.17
C TYR A 100 -20.15 2.60 -3.31
N ARG A 101 -19.68 3.83 -3.14
CA ARG A 101 -19.57 4.83 -4.19
C ARG A 101 -18.22 5.50 -4.01
N TYR A 102 -17.53 5.76 -5.12
CA TYR A 102 -16.27 6.47 -5.10
C TYR A 102 -16.49 7.92 -4.63
N ASP A 103 -15.57 8.40 -3.79
CA ASP A 103 -15.56 9.76 -3.25
C ASP A 103 -14.15 10.35 -3.36
N ALA A 104 -14.03 11.59 -3.82
CA ALA A 104 -12.71 12.24 -3.92
C ALA A 104 -12.04 12.40 -2.55
N VAL A 105 -12.82 12.62 -1.48
CA VAL A 105 -12.31 12.67 -0.08
C VAL A 105 -11.73 11.31 0.35
N PHE A 106 -12.33 10.22 -0.10
CA PHE A 106 -11.78 8.88 0.11
C PHE A 106 -10.44 8.73 -0.62
N ALA A 107 -10.38 9.15 -1.89
CA ALA A 107 -9.16 9.07 -2.69
C ALA A 107 -8.01 9.87 -2.07
N LEU A 108 -8.28 11.10 -1.62
CA LEU A 108 -7.33 11.92 -0.86
C LEU A 108 -6.77 11.15 0.33
N GLY A 109 -7.64 10.61 1.18
CA GLY A 109 -7.20 9.86 2.35
C GLY A 109 -6.38 8.61 2.00
N PHE A 110 -6.78 7.85 0.98
CA PHE A 110 -6.00 6.70 0.51
C PHE A 110 -4.62 7.11 0.00
N VAL A 111 -4.55 8.13 -0.86
CA VAL A 111 -3.27 8.64 -1.41
C VAL A 111 -2.36 9.09 -0.28
N THR A 112 -2.87 9.81 0.72
CA THR A 112 -2.11 10.21 1.91
C THR A 112 -1.56 9.00 2.68
N VAL A 113 -2.38 7.96 2.92
CA VAL A 113 -1.92 6.74 3.58
C VAL A 113 -0.82 6.05 2.76
N TYR A 114 -1.02 5.95 1.46
CA TYR A 114 -0.08 5.29 0.58
C TYR A 114 1.28 5.99 0.56
N GLU A 115 1.30 7.32 0.44
CA GLU A 115 2.52 8.11 0.43
C GLU A 115 3.30 7.98 1.74
N GLN A 116 2.63 8.04 2.89
CA GLN A 116 3.25 7.84 4.20
C GLN A 116 3.74 6.40 4.40
N LEU A 117 2.95 5.42 3.96
CA LEU A 117 3.35 4.01 3.99
C LEU A 117 4.61 3.78 3.16
N MET A 118 4.68 4.37 1.98
CA MET A 118 5.77 4.17 1.02
C MET A 118 6.92 5.18 1.17
N GLU A 119 6.88 6.03 2.20
CA GLU A 119 7.98 6.91 2.56
C GLU A 119 9.24 6.10 2.86
N GLY A 120 10.37 6.47 2.25
CA GLY A 120 11.63 5.74 2.38
C GLY A 120 11.74 4.46 1.54
N TYR A 121 10.79 4.21 0.64
CA TYR A 121 10.94 3.14 -0.35
C TYR A 121 12.13 3.45 -1.29
N PRO A 122 13.02 2.48 -1.62
CA PRO A 122 14.30 2.77 -2.29
C PRO A 122 14.19 3.40 -3.68
N ASP A 123 13.16 3.03 -4.44
CA ASP A 123 12.96 3.45 -5.84
C ASP A 123 11.60 4.15 -6.01
N SER A 124 11.62 5.38 -6.50
CA SER A 124 10.40 6.17 -6.75
C SER A 124 9.56 5.62 -7.90
N GLU A 125 10.19 5.06 -8.95
CA GLU A 125 9.45 4.48 -10.08
C GLU A 125 8.69 3.23 -9.63
N ASP A 126 9.32 2.41 -8.79
CA ASP A 126 8.67 1.26 -8.15
C ASP A 126 7.49 1.69 -7.30
N ARG A 127 7.67 2.78 -6.54
CA ARG A 127 6.61 3.32 -5.70
C ARG A 127 5.39 3.72 -6.51
N ASP A 128 5.56 4.31 -7.68
CA ASP A 128 4.44 4.68 -8.55
C ASP A 128 3.87 3.47 -9.29
N ALA A 129 4.72 2.54 -9.74
CA ALA A 129 4.28 1.29 -10.35
C ALA A 129 3.45 0.42 -9.39
N ILE A 130 3.84 0.35 -8.10
CA ILE A 130 3.09 -0.35 -7.05
C ILE A 130 1.73 0.32 -6.83
N PHE A 131 1.66 1.65 -6.81
CA PHE A 131 0.40 2.39 -6.66
C PHE A 131 -0.55 2.06 -7.79
N ASN A 132 -0.05 2.12 -9.02
CA ASN A 132 -0.84 1.84 -10.22
C ASN A 132 -1.34 0.39 -10.22
N ALA A 133 -0.45 -0.57 -9.94
CA ALA A 133 -0.83 -1.97 -9.83
C ALA A 133 -1.86 -2.24 -8.72
N TYR A 134 -1.74 -1.54 -7.58
CA TYR A 134 -2.65 -1.65 -6.45
C TYR A 134 -4.07 -1.20 -6.83
N ILE A 135 -4.21 0.01 -7.38
CA ILE A 135 -5.52 0.58 -7.73
C ILE A 135 -6.15 -0.20 -8.89
N GLN A 136 -5.35 -0.58 -9.90
CA GLN A 136 -5.83 -1.39 -11.02
C GLN A 136 -6.28 -2.79 -10.58
N ALA A 137 -5.66 -3.39 -9.57
CA ALA A 137 -6.09 -4.69 -9.03
C ALA A 137 -7.51 -4.65 -8.42
N LEU A 138 -7.95 -3.46 -8.00
CA LEU A 138 -9.30 -3.17 -7.51
C LEU A 138 -10.27 -2.77 -8.62
N LYS A 139 -9.82 -2.76 -9.89
CA LYS A 139 -10.56 -2.29 -11.07
C LYS A 139 -10.97 -0.81 -10.95
N GLU A 140 -10.04 0.00 -10.49
CA GLU A 140 -10.19 1.45 -10.37
C GLU A 140 -9.08 2.18 -11.14
N ASP A 141 -9.22 3.50 -11.28
CA ASP A 141 -8.32 4.33 -12.05
C ASP A 141 -7.30 5.05 -11.13
N PRO A 142 -5.99 4.72 -11.20
CA PRO A 142 -4.97 5.38 -10.40
C PRO A 142 -4.82 6.88 -10.72
N ASP A 143 -5.06 7.28 -11.98
CA ASP A 143 -4.90 8.68 -12.40
C ASP A 143 -6.03 9.54 -11.82
N GLN A 144 -7.25 9.01 -11.78
CA GLN A 144 -8.38 9.63 -11.09
C GLN A 144 -8.06 9.87 -9.62
N TYR A 145 -7.57 8.86 -8.91
CA TYR A 145 -7.21 8.98 -7.48
C TYR A 145 -6.21 10.11 -7.21
N ARG A 146 -5.12 10.16 -8.00
CA ARG A 146 -4.08 11.19 -7.82
C ARG A 146 -4.56 12.57 -8.23
N SER A 147 -5.30 12.68 -9.33
CA SER A 147 -5.84 13.95 -9.81
C SER A 147 -6.84 14.54 -8.81
N ASP A 148 -7.79 13.75 -8.33
CA ASP A 148 -8.81 14.20 -7.38
C ASP A 148 -8.19 14.56 -6.02
N ALA A 149 -7.25 13.75 -5.54
CA ALA A 149 -6.48 14.07 -4.33
C ALA A 149 -5.77 15.43 -4.48
N ARG A 150 -5.04 15.65 -5.58
CA ARG A 150 -4.35 16.92 -5.83
C ARG A 150 -5.30 18.12 -5.87
N LYS A 151 -6.43 18.01 -6.57
CA LYS A 151 -7.45 19.08 -6.62
C LYS A 151 -7.99 19.42 -5.23
N LEU A 152 -8.29 18.40 -4.42
CA LEU A 152 -8.71 18.59 -3.03
C LEU A 152 -7.62 19.23 -2.18
N GLU A 153 -6.36 18.83 -2.37
CA GLU A 153 -5.24 19.45 -1.65
C GLU A 153 -5.08 20.94 -1.99
N GLU A 154 -5.11 21.28 -3.28
CA GLU A 154 -5.04 22.66 -3.77
C GLU A 154 -6.21 23.49 -3.24
N TRP A 155 -7.42 22.94 -3.29
CA TRP A 155 -8.60 23.58 -2.72
C TRP A 155 -8.45 23.80 -1.21
N ALA A 156 -8.03 22.79 -0.45
CA ALA A 156 -7.88 22.88 1.00
C ALA A 156 -6.86 23.94 1.43
N ARG A 157 -5.72 24.03 0.74
CA ARG A 157 -4.69 25.05 1.00
C ARG A 157 -5.18 26.48 0.77
N ALA A 158 -6.19 26.66 -0.07
CA ALA A 158 -6.81 27.95 -0.32
C ALA A 158 -7.92 28.31 0.68
N GLN A 159 -8.26 27.41 1.62
CA GLN A 159 -9.33 27.62 2.59
C GLN A 159 -8.82 28.13 3.94
N THR A 160 -9.70 28.84 4.62
CA THR A 160 -9.69 29.12 6.07
C THR A 160 -10.68 28.23 6.82
N ASP A 161 -10.55 28.13 8.14
CA ASP A 161 -11.45 27.38 9.03
C ASP A 161 -12.96 27.61 8.75
N ALA A 162 -13.35 28.87 8.48
CA ALA A 162 -14.74 29.22 8.19
C ALA A 162 -15.14 28.76 6.79
N SER A 163 -14.32 29.08 5.79
CA SER A 163 -14.61 28.76 4.38
C SER A 163 -14.65 27.26 4.09
N LEU A 164 -13.94 26.45 4.90
CA LEU A 164 -13.91 24.99 4.80
C LEU A 164 -15.26 24.36 5.17
N VAL A 165 -16.02 24.99 6.07
CA VAL A 165 -17.32 24.49 6.54
C VAL A 165 -18.51 25.13 5.83
N GLU A 166 -18.27 26.25 5.13
CA GLU A 166 -19.24 26.96 4.30
C GLU A 166 -19.29 26.44 2.85
N PHE A 167 -18.78 25.23 2.57
CA PHE A 167 -18.82 24.64 1.23
C PHE A 167 -20.24 24.52 0.65
N SER A 168 -21.27 24.47 1.51
CA SER A 168 -22.68 24.35 1.09
C SER A 168 -23.24 25.62 0.46
N SER A 169 -22.72 26.80 0.82
CA SER A 169 -23.18 28.11 0.29
C SER A 169 -22.36 28.58 -0.92
N ARG A 170 -21.29 27.88 -1.27
CA ARG A 170 -20.35 28.23 -2.32
C ARG A 170 -20.52 27.33 -3.54
N GLU A 171 -20.06 27.81 -4.70
CA GLU A 171 -20.07 27.05 -5.94
C GLU A 171 -18.64 26.73 -6.38
N GLY A 172 -18.45 25.50 -6.85
CA GLY A 172 -17.15 24.97 -7.27
C GLY A 172 -17.19 23.45 -7.38
N GLU A 173 -16.19 22.87 -8.06
CA GLU A 173 -16.10 21.42 -8.28
C GLU A 173 -16.00 20.65 -6.94
N ILE A 174 -15.14 21.14 -6.03
CA ILE A 174 -14.92 20.51 -4.72
C ILE A 174 -16.10 20.77 -3.79
N GLU A 175 -16.61 22.00 -3.76
CA GLU A 175 -17.82 22.35 -3.02
C GLU A 175 -19.00 21.47 -3.42
N GLY A 176 -19.23 21.27 -4.72
CA GLY A 176 -20.26 20.37 -5.25
C GLY A 176 -20.05 18.91 -4.82
N THR A 177 -18.79 18.46 -4.79
CA THR A 177 -18.43 17.12 -4.30
C THR A 177 -18.78 16.95 -2.81
N LEU A 178 -18.45 17.94 -1.97
CA LEU A 178 -18.77 17.92 -0.54
C LEU A 178 -20.28 18.02 -0.29
N LYS A 179 -21.02 18.77 -1.12
CA LYS A 179 -22.50 18.80 -1.10
C LYS A 179 -23.09 17.42 -1.42
N ASP A 180 -22.67 16.76 -2.51
CA ASP A 180 -23.13 15.39 -2.88
C ASP A 180 -22.79 14.37 -1.77
N ILE A 181 -21.64 14.50 -1.09
CA ILE A 181 -21.34 13.70 0.11
C ILE A 181 -22.38 13.96 1.21
N SER A 182 -22.58 15.21 1.61
CA SER A 182 -23.50 15.59 2.71
C SER A 182 -24.94 15.10 2.44
N GLU A 183 -25.43 15.27 1.21
CA GLU A 183 -26.77 14.81 0.80
C GLU A 183 -26.91 13.29 0.85
N ARG A 184 -25.88 12.53 0.43
CA ARG A 184 -25.90 11.06 0.49
C ARG A 184 -25.84 10.52 1.91
N VAL A 185 -25.18 11.25 2.82
CA VAL A 185 -25.12 10.91 4.24
C VAL A 185 -26.50 11.06 4.91
N GLU A 186 -27.27 12.09 4.52
CA GLU A 186 -28.64 12.30 5.03
C GLU A 186 -29.68 11.38 4.41
N GLY A 187 -29.59 11.15 3.10
CA GLY A 187 -30.49 10.26 2.42
C GLY A 187 -30.28 8.80 2.82
N LYS A 188 -31.19 7.91 2.42
CA LYS A 188 -30.88 6.47 2.30
C LYS A 188 -29.99 6.19 1.07
N GLY A 189 -29.08 7.13 0.77
CA GLY A 189 -28.16 7.05 -0.35
C GLY A 189 -27.08 5.99 -0.10
N SER A 190 -26.33 5.67 -1.15
CA SER A 190 -25.16 4.79 -1.07
C SER A 190 -23.95 5.57 -0.54
N PHE A 191 -23.94 5.92 0.76
CA PHE A 191 -22.74 6.41 1.43
C PHE A 191 -22.07 5.27 2.18
N SER A 192 -20.76 5.09 1.94
CA SER A 192 -19.95 4.09 2.63
C SER A 192 -18.81 4.76 3.35
N TYR A 193 -19.03 5.05 4.63
CA TYR A 193 -17.96 5.51 5.50
C TYR A 193 -16.80 4.51 5.53
N SER A 194 -15.57 5.04 5.54
CA SER A 194 -14.34 4.26 5.67
C SER A 194 -13.29 5.02 6.45
N ARG A 195 -12.27 4.31 6.93
CA ARG A 195 -11.11 4.93 7.58
C ARG A 195 -10.37 5.90 6.65
N PHE A 196 -10.26 5.57 5.36
CA PHE A 196 -9.64 6.47 4.38
C PHE A 196 -10.43 7.77 4.24
N PHE A 197 -11.76 7.71 4.30
CA PHE A 197 -12.59 8.92 4.31
C PHE A 197 -12.28 9.81 5.53
N ALA A 198 -12.16 9.25 6.73
CA ALA A 198 -11.78 10.00 7.93
C ALA A 198 -10.39 10.65 7.81
N ILE A 199 -9.42 9.92 7.26
CA ILE A 199 -8.07 10.44 7.01
C ILE A 199 -8.10 11.56 5.96
N GLY A 200 -8.94 11.44 4.93
CA GLY A 200 -9.17 12.50 3.95
C GLY A 200 -9.71 13.78 4.59
N LEU A 201 -10.69 13.68 5.49
CA LEU A 201 -11.18 14.85 6.25
C LEU A 201 -10.08 15.49 7.10
N PHE A 202 -9.29 14.67 7.79
CA PHE A 202 -8.17 15.16 8.58
C PHE A 202 -7.12 15.85 7.69
N ARG A 203 -6.84 15.30 6.51
CA ARG A 203 -5.91 15.89 5.54
C ARG A 203 -6.39 17.25 5.02
N LEU A 204 -7.69 17.41 4.78
CA LEU A 204 -8.26 18.72 4.41
C LEU A 204 -8.02 19.76 5.51
N LEU A 205 -8.25 19.40 6.77
CA LEU A 205 -8.02 20.30 7.92
C LEU A 205 -6.54 20.65 8.09
N GLU A 206 -5.66 19.66 7.94
CA GLU A 206 -4.21 19.86 8.01
C GLU A 206 -3.75 20.88 6.95
N LEU A 207 -4.22 20.73 5.71
CA LEU A 207 -3.84 21.62 4.61
C LEU A 207 -4.42 23.03 4.73
N ALA A 208 -5.57 23.18 5.39
CA ALA A 208 -6.17 24.47 5.70
C ALA A 208 -5.57 25.12 6.98
N ASN A 209 -4.59 24.49 7.63
CA ASN A 209 -4.07 24.88 8.96
C ASN A 209 -5.15 24.95 10.06
N ALA A 210 -6.22 24.18 9.91
CA ALA A 210 -7.37 24.13 10.82
C ALA A 210 -7.19 23.04 11.88
N THR A 211 -6.12 23.11 12.68
CA THR A 211 -5.70 22.01 13.59
C THR A 211 -6.48 21.93 14.90
N GLU A 212 -7.36 22.90 15.16
CA GLU A 212 -8.16 22.93 16.38
C GLU A 212 -9.20 21.78 16.41
N PRO A 213 -9.41 21.10 17.56
CA PRO A 213 -10.41 20.04 17.67
C PRO A 213 -11.83 20.47 17.26
N ALA A 214 -12.13 21.76 17.46
CA ALA A 214 -13.40 22.37 17.06
C ALA A 214 -13.58 22.45 15.53
N ALA A 215 -12.50 22.53 14.75
CA ALA A 215 -12.59 22.57 13.29
C ALA A 215 -13.08 21.23 12.72
N LEU A 216 -12.57 20.11 13.26
CA LEU A 216 -13.06 18.77 12.91
C LEU A 216 -14.54 18.59 13.27
N GLU A 217 -14.96 19.09 14.42
CA GLU A 217 -16.37 19.04 14.84
C GLU A 217 -17.28 19.80 13.87
N LYS A 218 -16.91 21.04 13.50
CA LYS A 218 -17.67 21.85 12.54
C LYS A 218 -17.74 21.20 11.16
N LEU A 219 -16.62 20.65 10.67
CA LEU A 219 -16.58 19.96 9.38
C LEU A 219 -17.44 18.69 9.38
N CYS A 220 -17.36 17.88 10.44
CA CYS A 220 -18.21 16.70 10.59
C CYS A 220 -19.69 17.09 10.65
N ALA A 221 -20.04 18.17 11.35
CA ALA A 221 -21.41 18.66 11.42
C ALA A 221 -21.93 19.14 10.05
N ALA A 222 -21.12 19.88 9.28
CA ALA A 222 -21.47 20.34 7.94
C ALA A 222 -21.68 19.18 6.95
N LEU A 223 -20.86 18.14 7.05
CA LEU A 223 -20.99 16.90 6.27
C LEU A 223 -22.01 15.91 6.84
N LYS A 224 -22.54 16.18 8.04
CA LYS A 224 -23.54 15.38 8.76
C LYS A 224 -23.03 13.97 9.11
N ILE A 225 -21.72 13.87 9.36
CA ILE A 225 -21.01 12.63 9.67
C ILE A 225 -20.82 12.48 11.17
N ASN A 226 -20.87 11.23 11.64
CA ASN A 226 -20.66 10.91 13.05
C ASN A 226 -19.20 11.16 13.48
N LYS A 227 -18.94 12.26 14.18
CA LYS A 227 -17.61 12.64 14.71
C LYS A 227 -16.95 11.51 15.50
N ARG A 228 -17.68 10.77 16.34
CA ARG A 228 -17.11 9.68 17.16
C ARG A 228 -16.50 8.56 16.32
N SER A 229 -17.04 8.32 15.12
CA SER A 229 -16.51 7.31 14.20
C SER A 229 -15.21 7.80 13.56
N VAL A 230 -15.16 9.09 13.20
CA VAL A 230 -13.96 9.77 12.70
C VAL A 230 -12.85 9.75 13.74
N ASP A 231 -13.11 10.22 14.97
CA ASP A 231 -12.13 10.23 16.07
C ASP A 231 -11.52 8.83 16.29
N ARG A 232 -12.37 7.79 16.37
CA ARG A 232 -11.92 6.40 16.56
C ARG A 232 -10.98 5.93 15.44
N ASP A 233 -11.31 6.23 14.19
CA ASP A 233 -10.50 5.80 13.06
C ASP A 233 -9.19 6.59 12.92
N LEU A 234 -9.19 7.87 13.29
CA LEU A 234 -7.97 8.69 13.36
C LEU A 234 -7.03 8.18 14.45
N ASP A 235 -7.55 7.80 15.62
CA ASP A 235 -6.74 7.17 16.69
C ASP A 235 -6.11 5.85 16.22
N VAL A 236 -6.89 5.00 15.55
CA VAL A 236 -6.38 3.74 14.98
C VAL A 236 -5.29 4.02 13.94
N TYR A 237 -5.50 5.01 13.06
CA TYR A 237 -4.54 5.39 12.03
C TYR A 237 -3.22 5.90 12.62
N ARG A 238 -3.28 6.82 13.59
CA ARG A 238 -2.10 7.34 14.31
C ARG A 238 -1.29 6.22 14.96
N ASN A 239 -1.97 5.25 15.58
CA ASN A 239 -1.34 4.10 16.22
C ASN A 239 -0.67 3.17 15.21
N ILE A 240 -1.23 3.00 14.01
CA ILE A 240 -0.63 2.19 12.94
C ILE A 240 0.61 2.88 12.37
N LEU A 241 0.51 4.18 12.02
CA LEU A 241 1.64 4.94 11.50
C LEU A 241 2.83 4.96 12.46
N SER A 242 2.58 5.20 13.75
CA SER A 242 3.65 5.23 14.77
C SER A 242 4.43 3.91 14.80
N LYS A 243 3.74 2.78 14.67
CA LYS A 243 4.37 1.44 14.62
C LYS A 243 5.15 1.22 13.33
N LEU A 244 4.65 1.71 12.19
CA LEU A 244 5.34 1.60 10.91
C LEU A 244 6.63 2.41 10.88
N VAL A 245 6.61 3.64 11.41
CA VAL A 245 7.81 4.48 11.52
C VAL A 245 8.86 3.78 12.38
N GLN A 246 8.48 3.26 13.56
CA GLN A 246 9.38 2.50 14.43
C GLN A 246 9.96 1.26 13.72
N ALA A 247 9.13 0.51 12.98
CA ALA A 247 9.60 -0.66 12.24
C ALA A 247 10.59 -0.29 11.13
N LYS A 248 10.35 0.83 10.43
CA LYS A 248 11.26 1.33 9.37
C LYS A 248 12.60 1.77 9.95
N GLU A 249 12.61 2.47 11.08
CA GLU A 249 13.83 2.90 11.75
C GLU A 249 14.68 1.70 12.18
N LEU A 250 14.08 0.69 12.82
CA LEU A 250 14.77 -0.54 13.21
C LEU A 250 15.36 -1.31 12.02
N LEU A 251 14.63 -1.36 10.90
CA LEU A 251 15.12 -2.01 9.68
C LEU A 251 16.26 -1.21 9.05
N LYS A 252 16.15 0.12 9.01
CA LYS A 252 17.22 0.99 8.49
C LYS A 252 18.49 0.78 9.29
N GLU A 253 18.41 0.80 10.62
CA GLU A 253 19.56 0.49 11.48
C GLU A 253 20.12 -0.92 11.24
N TYR A 254 19.26 -1.92 11.05
CA TYR A 254 19.70 -3.27 10.77
C TYR A 254 20.44 -3.37 9.43
N VAL A 255 19.89 -2.76 8.37
CA VAL A 255 20.51 -2.72 7.05
C VAL A 255 21.83 -1.97 7.09
N ASP A 256 21.90 -0.83 7.78
CA ASP A 256 23.12 -0.04 7.92
C ASP A 256 24.20 -0.80 8.70
N ARG A 257 23.82 -1.52 9.77
CA ARG A 257 24.73 -2.43 10.50
C ARG A 257 25.25 -3.56 9.62
N GLU A 258 24.39 -4.19 8.83
CA GLU A 258 24.81 -5.30 7.94
C GLU A 258 25.66 -4.81 6.76
N LYS A 259 25.41 -3.61 6.24
CA LYS A 259 26.28 -2.96 5.25
C LYS A 259 27.67 -2.70 5.83
N LYS A 260 27.74 -2.08 7.02
CA LYS A 260 29.02 -1.84 7.72
C LYS A 260 29.79 -3.14 7.97
N LYS A 261 29.12 -4.20 8.45
CA LYS A 261 29.75 -5.51 8.62
C LYS A 261 30.24 -6.12 7.31
N ARG A 262 29.55 -5.88 6.18
CA ARG A 262 30.01 -6.35 4.86
C ARG A 262 31.20 -5.55 4.38
N GLU A 263 31.20 -4.23 4.55
CA GLU A 263 32.33 -3.36 4.24
C GLU A 263 33.57 -3.79 5.04
N GLU A 264 33.45 -4.00 6.36
CA GLU A 264 34.54 -4.50 7.22
C GLU A 264 35.05 -5.89 6.77
N ARG A 265 34.16 -6.78 6.29
CA ARG A 265 34.55 -8.09 5.74
C ARG A 265 35.25 -7.98 4.38
N MET A 266 34.83 -7.06 3.53
CA MET A 266 35.47 -6.81 2.24
C MET A 266 36.84 -6.14 2.43
N GLU A 267 36.96 -5.19 3.37
CA GLU A 267 38.24 -4.58 3.73
C GLU A 267 39.22 -5.59 4.32
N SER A 268 38.75 -6.48 5.21
CA SER A 268 39.60 -7.54 5.77
C SER A 268 39.98 -8.61 4.75
N GLN A 269 39.11 -8.95 3.80
CA GLN A 269 39.45 -9.83 2.67
C GLN A 269 40.49 -9.19 1.73
N ASN A 270 40.29 -7.91 1.36
CA ASN A 270 41.25 -7.17 0.55
C ASN A 270 42.62 -7.03 1.26
N ALA A 271 42.61 -6.75 2.57
CA ALA A 271 43.82 -6.70 3.38
C ALA A 271 44.54 -8.07 3.43
N ASN A 272 43.80 -9.14 3.67
CA ASN A 272 44.37 -10.50 3.67
C ASN A 272 44.92 -10.88 2.27
N GLU A 273 44.24 -10.54 1.17
CA GLU A 273 44.74 -10.79 -0.18
C GLU A 273 46.02 -10.00 -0.49
N THR A 274 46.14 -8.75 -0.02
CA THR A 274 47.37 -7.96 -0.18
C THR A 274 48.53 -8.53 0.63
N VAL A 275 48.29 -9.00 1.85
CA VAL A 275 49.31 -9.67 2.69
C VAL A 275 49.73 -11.01 2.09
N THR A 276 48.80 -11.78 1.53
CA THR A 276 49.10 -13.07 0.89
C THR A 276 49.94 -12.87 -0.38
N LYS A 277 49.62 -11.86 -1.20
CA LYS A 277 50.44 -11.50 -2.37
C LYS A 277 51.84 -11.03 -1.96
N ALA A 278 51.96 -10.16 -0.95
CA ALA A 278 53.25 -9.70 -0.44
C ALA A 278 54.10 -10.85 0.13
N GLY A 279 53.50 -11.77 0.88
CA GLY A 279 54.18 -12.95 1.44
C GLY A 279 54.68 -13.93 0.37
N VAL A 280 53.96 -14.08 -0.75
CA VAL A 280 54.43 -14.87 -1.90
C VAL A 280 55.64 -14.20 -2.59
N TYR A 281 55.65 -12.87 -2.71
CA TYR A 281 56.83 -12.16 -3.23
C TYR A 281 58.03 -12.20 -2.27
N GLN A 282 57.81 -12.22 -0.96
CA GLN A 282 58.88 -12.35 0.04
C GLN A 282 59.48 -13.77 0.12
N LEU A 283 58.69 -14.82 -0.10
CA LEU A 283 59.19 -16.20 -0.18
C LEU A 283 60.02 -16.48 -1.45
N ILE A 284 59.79 -15.73 -2.53
CA ILE A 284 60.61 -15.82 -3.75
C ILE A 284 61.98 -15.14 -3.53
N ASP A 285 62.05 -14.08 -2.71
CA ASP A 285 63.31 -13.39 -2.39
C ASP A 285 64.19 -14.13 -1.37
N GLU A 286 63.62 -14.86 -0.40
CA GLU A 286 64.41 -15.71 0.52
C GLU A 286 64.91 -17.03 -0.10
N GLY A 287 64.29 -17.49 -1.19
CA GLY A 287 64.72 -18.68 -1.93
C GLY A 287 66.01 -18.50 -2.75
N LEU A 288 66.53 -17.27 -2.88
CA LEU A 288 67.69 -16.95 -3.72
C LEU A 288 69.01 -16.78 -2.93
N LYS A 289 69.05 -17.18 -1.66
CA LYS A 289 70.25 -17.07 -0.81
C LYS A 289 70.75 -18.42 -0.27
N GLN A 290 71.02 -19.37 -1.16
CA GLN A 290 72.01 -20.41 -0.88
C GLN A 290 73.30 -20.12 -1.67
N PRO A 291 74.47 -19.97 -1.01
CA PRO A 291 75.74 -19.82 -1.70
C PRO A 291 76.25 -21.21 -2.13
N CYS A 292 76.09 -21.55 -3.41
CA CYS A 292 76.78 -22.69 -4.01
C CYS A 292 78.28 -22.39 -4.15
N TYR A 293 79.06 -22.80 -3.16
CA TYR A 293 80.48 -23.08 -3.36
C TYR A 293 80.60 -24.43 -4.04
N LEU A 294 81.00 -24.45 -5.32
CA LEU A 294 81.97 -25.40 -5.89
C LEU A 294 82.20 -25.07 -7.38
N CYS A 295 83.35 -24.46 -7.68
CA CYS A 295 84.00 -24.62 -8.98
C CYS A 295 84.87 -25.89 -8.93
N HIS A 296 84.81 -26.77 -9.93
CA HIS A 296 85.93 -27.02 -10.85
C HIS A 296 85.68 -28.18 -11.83
N SER A 297 85.95 -27.86 -13.10
CA SER A 297 86.60 -28.68 -14.14
C SER A 297 85.85 -29.89 -14.71
N LEU A 298 85.50 -29.83 -16.01
CA LEU A 298 86.36 -30.38 -17.08
C LEU A 298 85.74 -30.16 -18.47
N ASP A 299 86.65 -29.99 -19.42
CA ASP A 299 86.46 -29.62 -20.81
C ASP A 299 85.70 -30.64 -21.68
N ASN A 300 85.24 -30.10 -22.80
CA ASN A 300 85.50 -30.53 -24.18
C ASN A 300 84.34 -31.03 -25.05
N ALA A 301 84.11 -30.21 -26.08
CA ALA A 301 84.01 -30.57 -27.49
C ALA A 301 82.69 -31.06 -28.11
N THR A 302 82.47 -30.45 -29.29
CA THR A 302 81.91 -30.99 -30.54
C THR A 302 80.40 -30.92 -30.82
N THR A 303 80.05 -29.88 -31.61
CA THR A 303 79.31 -29.96 -32.90
C THR A 303 78.03 -30.80 -32.98
N LYS A 304 76.89 -30.16 -33.26
CA LYS A 304 76.26 -30.16 -34.60
C LYS A 304 74.98 -29.30 -34.61
N LYS A 305 74.85 -28.56 -35.71
CA LYS A 305 73.62 -27.91 -36.19
C LYS A 305 72.53 -28.96 -36.42
N GLU A 306 71.29 -28.68 -36.02
CA GLU A 306 70.15 -28.94 -36.89
C GLU A 306 68.93 -28.08 -36.52
N SER A 307 68.51 -27.32 -37.52
CA SER A 307 67.25 -26.60 -37.68
C SER A 307 66.05 -27.56 -37.70
N THR A 308 64.88 -27.13 -37.21
CA THR A 308 63.60 -27.23 -37.94
C THR A 308 62.50 -26.40 -37.23
N GLN A 309 61.89 -25.51 -38.01
CA GLN A 309 60.64 -24.80 -37.73
C GLN A 309 59.41 -25.65 -38.09
N LEU A 310 58.25 -25.29 -37.52
CA LEU A 310 56.85 -25.29 -38.01
C LEU A 310 55.91 -25.84 -36.90
N SER A 311 55.06 -25.04 -36.25
CA SER A 311 53.85 -24.30 -36.68
C SER A 311 52.55 -25.14 -36.54
N PRO A 312 51.38 -24.53 -36.20
CA PRO A 312 50.24 -25.19 -35.57
C PRO A 312 49.08 -25.52 -36.53
N HIS A 313 48.20 -26.42 -36.12
CA HIS A 313 46.86 -26.66 -36.67
C HIS A 313 45.85 -26.20 -35.60
N GLN A 314 45.07 -25.15 -35.85
CA GLN A 314 43.79 -25.03 -36.57
C GLN A 314 42.63 -24.87 -35.58
#